data_AF-A0AAW1KIE0-F1
#
_entry.id   AF-A0AAW1KIE0-F1
#
_cell.length_a   1.000
_cell.length_b   1.000
_cell.length_c   1.000
_cell.angle_alpha   90.00
_cell.angle_beta   90.00
_cell.angle_gamma   90.00
#
_symmetry.space_group_name_H-M   'P 1'
#
loop_
_entity.id
_entity.type
_entity.pdbx_description
1 polymer ?
#
loop_
_entity_poly.entity_id
_entity_poly.type
_entity_poly.pdbx_seq_one_letter_code
_entity_poly.pdbx_strand_id
1 'polypeptide(L)'
;MKVIIALAAIVAAILAAPQQYEKDAVILRQDFDNIGLDQYSYAYETSNRISAQEQGHLQNAGTDHEATFLSFSYETSNRISAQEQGHLQNAGTDHEALAVRGQYSYVGPDGVTYTVSYIADENGFQPQGAHIPQ
;
A
#
# COMPACT_ATOMS: atom_id res chain seq x y z
N MET A 1 7.74 23.37 11.96
CA MET A 1 6.51 23.39 11.13
C MET A 1 6.15 21.93 10.93
N LYS A 2 5.03 21.44 11.48
CA LYS A 2 4.69 20.00 11.45
C LYS A 2 4.17 19.67 10.05
N VAL A 3 4.96 18.98 9.24
CA VAL A 3 4.59 18.61 7.89
C VAL A 3 3.80 17.30 7.97
N ILE A 4 2.47 17.40 8.06
CA ILE A 4 1.58 16.25 7.93
C ILE A 4 1.31 16.09 6.43
N ILE A 5 2.04 15.18 5.78
CA ILE A 5 1.74 14.81 4.39
C ILE A 5 0.73 13.67 4.44
N ALA A 6 -0.53 14.00 4.19
CA ALA A 6 -1.56 13.01 3.92
C ALA A 6 -1.25 12.34 2.57
N LEU A 7 -0.71 11.12 2.61
CA LEU A 7 -0.49 10.33 1.40
C LEU A 7 -1.84 9.74 0.97
N ALA A 8 -2.53 10.42 0.05
CA ALA A 8 -3.71 9.88 -0.59
C ALA A 8 -3.28 8.72 -1.51
N ALA A 9 -3.64 7.49 -1.15
CA ALA A 9 -3.48 6.32 -2.01
C ALA A 9 -4.35 6.49 -3.26
N ILE A 10 -3.77 7.02 -4.34
CA ILE A 10 -4.40 7.03 -5.66
C ILE A 10 -4.29 5.60 -6.19
N VAL A 11 -5.33 4.79 -5.96
CA VAL A 11 -5.52 3.54 -6.69
C VAL A 11 -5.72 3.90 -8.15
N ALA A 12 -4.68 3.70 -8.96
CA ALA A 12 -4.73 3.88 -10.39
C ALA A 12 -5.79 2.92 -10.97
N ALA A 13 -6.88 3.48 -11.48
CA ALA A 13 -7.91 2.75 -12.20
C ALA A 13 -7.31 2.21 -13.51
N ILE A 14 -6.93 0.92 -13.50
CA ILE A 14 -6.49 0.23 -14.71
C ILE A 14 -7.73 -0.05 -15.56
N LEU A 15 -7.90 0.78 -16.59
CA LEU A 15 -8.88 0.63 -17.67
C LEU A 15 -8.59 -0.63 -18.51
N ALA A 16 -9.37 -1.70 -18.37
CA ALA A 16 -9.58 -2.69 -19.44
C ALA A 16 -10.75 -3.66 -19.12
N ALA A 17 -11.78 -3.63 -19.99
CA ALA A 17 -13.01 -4.44 -20.00
C ALA A 17 -14.03 -4.18 -18.85
N PRO A 18 -15.35 -4.30 -19.11
CA PRO A 18 -16.36 -4.22 -18.05
C PRO A 18 -16.15 -5.40 -17.10
N GLN A 19 -15.40 -5.17 -16.02
CA GLN A 19 -15.29 -6.14 -14.95
C GLN A 19 -16.68 -6.29 -14.34
N GLN A 20 -17.22 -7.51 -14.29
CA GLN A 20 -18.47 -7.79 -13.61
C GLN A 20 -18.31 -7.41 -12.14
N TYR A 21 -18.71 -6.18 -11.81
CA TYR A 21 -18.66 -5.68 -10.45
C TYR A 21 -19.67 -6.50 -9.66
N GLU A 22 -19.19 -7.39 -8.80
CA GLU A 22 -20.03 -8.16 -7.89
C GLU A 22 -20.56 -7.21 -6.81
N LYS A 23 -21.64 -6.51 -7.17
CA LYS A 23 -22.30 -5.47 -6.37
C LYS A 23 -22.93 -5.97 -5.06
N ASP A 24 -23.04 -7.29 -4.90
CA ASP A 24 -23.74 -7.94 -3.79
C ASP A 24 -22.76 -8.43 -2.69
N ALA A 25 -21.50 -7.97 -2.72
CA ALA A 25 -20.52 -8.28 -1.68
C ALA A 25 -20.94 -7.68 -0.32
N VAL A 26 -20.88 -8.50 0.73
CA VAL A 26 -21.13 -8.07 2.12
C VAL A 26 -19.86 -8.17 2.95
N ILE A 27 -19.68 -7.30 3.94
CA ILE A 27 -18.56 -7.37 4.87
C ILE A 27 -18.75 -8.58 5.79
N LEU A 28 -17.78 -9.48 5.82
CA LEU A 28 -17.74 -10.64 6.71
C LEU A 28 -16.95 -10.36 7.99
N ARG A 29 -15.86 -9.60 7.87
CA ARG A 29 -15.00 -9.19 8.98
C ARG A 29 -14.61 -7.73 8.81
N GLN A 30 -14.60 -7.01 9.92
CA GLN A 30 -14.05 -5.66 10.00
C GLN A 30 -13.40 -5.49 11.36
N ASP A 31 -12.09 -5.26 11.34
CA ASP A 31 -11.29 -5.05 12.53
C ASP A 31 -10.75 -3.61 12.49
N PHE A 32 -10.86 -2.92 13.61
CA PHE A 32 -10.29 -1.59 13.79
C PHE A 32 -9.70 -1.52 15.19
N ASP A 33 -8.40 -1.21 15.24
CA ASP A 33 -7.69 -0.98 16.48
C ASP A 33 -6.94 0.35 16.41
N ASN A 34 -7.14 1.18 17.42
CA ASN A 34 -6.49 2.48 17.56
C ASN A 34 -6.21 2.69 19.05
N ILE A 35 -5.12 2.06 19.51
CA ILE A 35 -4.72 1.99 20.92
C ILE A 35 -4.11 3.30 21.45
N GLY A 36 -4.03 4.36 20.65
CA GLY A 36 -3.47 5.65 21.06
C GLY A 36 -2.67 6.33 19.95
N LEU A 37 -1.78 7.24 20.33
CA LEU A 37 -1.02 8.08 19.38
C LEU A 37 -0.02 7.28 18.51
N ASP A 38 0.36 6.08 18.94
CA ASP A 38 1.56 5.39 18.42
C ASP A 38 1.27 4.24 17.45
N GLN A 39 0.05 3.70 17.43
CA GLN A 39 -0.29 2.56 16.57
C GLN A 39 -1.77 2.57 16.17
N TYR A 40 -2.02 2.25 14.90
CA TYR A 40 -3.34 1.90 14.39
C TYR A 40 -3.29 0.67 13.50
N SER A 41 -4.41 -0.04 13.43
CA SER A 41 -4.63 -1.18 12.56
C SER A 41 -6.06 -1.14 12.05
N TYR A 42 -6.24 -1.40 10.76
CA TYR A 42 -7.53 -1.54 10.12
C TYR A 42 -7.49 -2.73 9.17
N ALA A 43 -8.52 -3.56 9.19
CA ALA A 43 -8.66 -4.64 8.23
C ALA A 43 -10.13 -4.90 7.92
N TYR A 44 -10.41 -5.33 6.69
CA TYR A 44 -11.72 -5.87 6.34
C TYR A 44 -11.63 -7.04 5.37
N GLU A 45 -12.69 -7.84 5.35
CA GLU A 45 -12.90 -8.93 4.41
C GLU A 45 -14.36 -8.98 3.98
N THR A 46 -14.61 -9.22 2.70
CA THR A 46 -15.95 -9.32 2.12
C THR A 46 -16.28 -10.76 1.69
N SER A 47 -17.57 -11.02 1.45
CA SER A 47 -18.08 -12.33 1.01
C SER A 47 -17.54 -12.80 -0.33
N ASN A 48 -17.03 -11.88 -1.14
CA ASN A 48 -16.38 -12.19 -2.41
C ASN A 48 -14.84 -12.14 -2.34
N ARG A 49 -14.26 -12.31 -1.15
CA ARG A 49 -12.80 -12.37 -0.93
C ARG A 49 -12.05 -11.09 -1.29
N ILE A 50 -12.73 -9.94 -1.33
CA ILE A 50 -12.02 -8.68 -1.27
C ILE A 50 -11.53 -8.53 0.17
N SER A 51 -10.25 -8.25 0.32
CA SER A 51 -9.65 -7.99 1.62
C SER A 51 -8.71 -6.80 1.54
N ALA A 52 -8.61 -6.05 2.62
CA ALA A 52 -7.56 -5.06 2.78
C ALA A 52 -7.11 -5.03 4.22
N GLN A 53 -5.84 -4.69 4.42
CA GLN A 53 -5.24 -4.50 5.72
C GLN A 53 -4.32 -3.30 5.66
N GLU A 54 -4.38 -2.48 6.70
CA GLU A 54 -3.57 -1.30 6.89
C GLU A 54 -3.10 -1.27 8.34
N GLN A 55 -1.82 -0.97 8.55
CA GLN A 55 -1.28 -0.76 9.87
C GLN A 55 -0.31 0.41 9.81
N GLY A 56 -0.38 1.27 10.80
CA GLY A 56 0.63 2.30 10.99
C GLY A 56 1.14 2.33 12.40
N HIS A 57 2.40 2.71 12.54
CA HIS A 57 3.01 2.96 13.84
C HIS A 57 4.00 4.11 13.78
N LEU A 58 4.16 4.81 14.90
CA LEU A 58 5.14 5.87 15.04
C LEU A 58 6.53 5.28 15.25
N GLN A 59 7.50 5.73 14.46
CA GLN A 59 8.92 5.44 14.64
C GLN A 59 9.63 6.69 15.16
N ASN A 60 10.64 6.47 16.01
CA ASN A 60 11.42 7.53 16.66
C ASN A 60 10.54 8.54 17.42
N ALA A 61 9.47 8.06 18.04
CA ALA A 61 8.52 8.87 18.80
C ALA A 61 9.23 9.75 19.84
N GLY A 62 8.90 11.04 19.88
CA GLY A 62 9.50 11.99 20.82
C GLY A 62 10.91 12.47 20.45
N THR A 63 11.37 12.23 19.21
CA THR A 63 12.60 12.78 18.66
C THR A 63 12.30 13.77 17.52
N ASP A 64 13.32 14.50 17.06
CA ASP A 64 13.19 15.35 15.87
C ASP A 64 13.03 14.55 14.56
N HIS A 65 13.21 13.23 14.60
CA HIS A 65 13.16 12.29 13.46
C HIS A 65 11.94 11.36 13.51
N GLU A 66 10.88 11.82 14.19
CA GLU A 66 9.63 11.12 14.33
C GLU A 66 8.95 10.93 12.96
N ALA A 67 8.65 9.68 12.60
CA ALA A 67 8.01 9.34 11.33
C ALA A 67 6.98 8.24 11.48
N THR A 68 5.89 8.31 10.72
CA THR A 68 4.90 7.25 10.67
C THR A 68 5.32 6.19 9.65
N PHE A 69 5.51 4.96 10.12
CA PHE A 69 5.62 3.80 9.27
C PHE A 69 4.22 3.33 8.90
N LEU A 70 4.00 3.00 7.63
CA LEU A 70 2.72 2.54 7.09
C LEU A 70 2.94 1.24 6.33
N SER A 71 2.15 0.22 6.62
CA SER A 71 2.03 -0.98 5.79
C SER A 71 0.60 -1.15 5.33
N PHE A 72 0.42 -1.39 4.04
CA PHE A 72 -0.88 -1.61 3.42
C PHE A 72 -0.83 -2.87 2.55
N SER A 73 -1.92 -3.62 2.52
CA SER A 73 -2.15 -4.67 1.53
C SER A 73 -3.62 -4.71 1.13
N TYR A 74 -3.88 -5.07 -0.11
CA TYR A 74 -5.23 -5.38 -0.58
C TYR A 74 -5.20 -6.51 -1.59
N GLU A 75 -6.31 -7.23 -1.64
CA GLU A 75 -6.60 -8.24 -2.65
C GLU A 75 -8.06 -8.12 -3.06
N THR A 76 -8.32 -8.21 -4.35
CA THR A 76 -9.66 -8.17 -4.93
C THR A 76 -10.10 -9.57 -5.35
N SER A 77 -11.42 -9.74 -5.55
CA SER A 77 -12.01 -11.00 -6.01
C SER A 77 -11.47 -11.49 -7.36
N ASN A 78 -10.95 -10.58 -8.19
CA ASN A 78 -10.38 -10.87 -9.51
C ASN A 78 -8.84 -11.01 -9.51
N ARG A 79 -8.22 -11.36 -8.37
CA ARG A 79 -6.78 -11.62 -8.23
C ARG A 79 -5.89 -10.41 -8.57
N ILE A 80 -6.41 -9.20 -8.39
CA ILE A 80 -5.59 -8.00 -8.31
C ILE A 80 -5.15 -7.89 -6.86
N SER A 81 -3.87 -7.69 -6.62
CA SER A 81 -3.35 -7.44 -5.28
C SER A 81 -2.32 -6.34 -5.31
N ALA A 82 -2.18 -5.62 -4.19
CA ALA A 82 -0.97 -4.85 -3.94
C ALA A 82 -0.61 -4.87 -2.46
N GLN A 83 0.65 -4.57 -2.21
CA GLN A 83 1.21 -4.39 -0.88
C GLN A 83 2.23 -3.26 -0.92
N GLU A 84 2.25 -2.43 0.12
CA GLU A 84 3.14 -1.28 0.24
C GLU A 84 3.63 -1.14 1.68
N GLN A 85 4.89 -0.74 1.83
CA GLN A 85 5.51 -0.44 3.11
C GLN A 85 6.32 0.85 2.99
N GLY A 86 5.89 1.89 3.71
CA GLY A 86 6.62 3.15 3.86
C GLY A 86 7.62 3.05 5.01
N HIS A 87 8.84 3.54 4.81
CA HIS A 87 9.89 3.58 5.82
C HIS A 87 10.69 4.88 5.73
N LEU A 88 11.20 5.35 6.87
CA LEU A 88 12.14 6.47 6.92
C LEU A 88 13.55 5.96 6.61
N GLN A 89 14.20 6.54 5.60
CA GLN A 89 15.60 6.28 5.25
C GLN A 89 16.50 7.36 5.84
N ASN A 90 17.71 6.96 6.25
CA ASN A 90 18.76 7.83 6.79
C ASN A 90 18.29 8.77 7.91
N ALA A 91 17.42 8.26 8.79
CA ALA A 91 16.91 8.99 9.95
C ALA A 91 18.06 9.60 10.77
N GLY A 92 17.97 10.87 11.13
CA GLY A 92 19.04 11.54 11.88
C GLY A 92 20.16 12.14 11.04
N THR A 93 20.01 12.25 9.73
CA THR A 93 21.02 12.81 8.82
C THR A 93 20.44 13.89 7.91
N ASP A 94 21.31 14.67 7.24
CA ASP A 94 20.89 15.66 6.24
C ASP A 94 20.21 15.04 5.00
N HIS A 95 20.25 13.71 4.85
CA HIS A 95 19.62 12.96 3.75
C HIS A 95 18.44 12.11 4.24
N GLU A 96 17.81 12.51 5.34
CA GLU A 96 16.61 11.87 5.84
C GLU A 96 15.46 12.01 4.84
N ALA A 97 14.91 10.87 4.40
CA ALA A 97 13.86 10.85 3.39
C ALA A 97 12.90 9.68 3.60
N LEU A 98 11.63 9.88 3.22
CA LEU A 98 10.66 8.78 3.16
C LEU A 98 10.87 7.97 1.89
N ALA A 99 10.80 6.65 2.01
CA ALA A 99 10.74 5.75 0.87
C ALA A 99 9.66 4.69 1.03
N VAL A 100 9.10 4.28 -0.09
CA VAL A 100 8.07 3.24 -0.17
C VAL A 100 8.63 2.07 -0.96
N ARG A 101 8.45 0.86 -0.43
CA ARG A 101 8.64 -0.37 -1.18
C ARG A 101 7.27 -0.98 -1.38
N GLY A 102 6.95 -1.30 -2.62
CA GLY A 102 5.66 -1.86 -2.95
C GLY A 102 5.72 -2.92 -4.01
N GLN A 103 4.61 -3.63 -4.14
CA GLN A 103 4.38 -4.57 -5.21
C GLN A 103 2.90 -4.59 -5.55
N TYR A 104 2.58 -4.64 -6.83
CA TYR A 104 1.23 -4.96 -7.28
C TYR A 104 1.25 -6.11 -8.28
N SER A 105 0.14 -6.84 -8.35
CA SER A 105 -0.05 -7.98 -9.23
C SER A 105 -1.44 -7.98 -9.82
N TYR A 106 -1.57 -8.43 -11.05
CA TYR A 106 -2.85 -8.60 -11.75
C TYR A 106 -2.75 -9.69 -12.79
N VAL A 107 -3.91 -10.16 -13.27
CA VAL A 107 -3.98 -11.18 -14.32
C VAL A 107 -4.30 -10.50 -15.63
N GLY A 108 -3.43 -10.66 -16.62
CA GLY A 108 -3.62 -10.09 -17.93
C GLY A 108 -4.70 -10.80 -18.75
N PRO A 109 -5.13 -10.21 -19.89
CA PRO A 109 -6.08 -10.83 -20.81
C PRO A 109 -5.62 -12.17 -21.39
N ASP A 110 -4.32 -12.43 -21.37
CA ASP A 110 -3.65 -13.67 -21.77
C ASP A 110 -3.66 -14.76 -20.67
N GLY A 111 -4.22 -14.46 -19.49
CA GLY A 111 -4.23 -15.35 -18.34
C GLY A 111 -2.92 -15.39 -17.55
N VAL A 112 -1.91 -14.60 -17.93
CA VAL A 112 -0.62 -14.52 -17.25
C VAL A 112 -0.74 -13.56 -16.06
N THR A 113 -0.12 -13.92 -14.93
CA THR A 113 0.00 -13.01 -13.79
C THR A 113 1.18 -12.07 -14.02
N TYR A 114 0.90 -10.77 -14.04
CA TYR A 114 1.88 -9.70 -14.14
C TYR A 114 2.14 -9.14 -12.76
N THR A 115 3.40 -9.11 -12.36
CA THR A 115 3.83 -8.56 -11.08
C THR A 115 4.85 -7.46 -11.30
N VAL A 116 4.67 -6.35 -10.58
CA VAL A 116 5.62 -5.23 -10.55
C VAL A 116 5.98 -4.96 -9.11
N SER A 117 7.26 -5.08 -8.79
CA SER A 117 7.85 -4.59 -7.54
C SER A 117 8.50 -3.24 -7.80
N TYR A 118 8.47 -2.33 -6.83
CA TYR A 118 9.05 -1.01 -7.01
C TYR A 118 9.61 -0.43 -5.71
N ILE A 119 10.52 0.51 -5.87
CA ILE A 119 10.95 1.44 -4.82
C ILE A 119 10.56 2.86 -5.29
N ALA A 120 9.95 3.63 -4.40
CA ALA A 120 9.72 5.06 -4.60
C ALA A 120 10.46 5.82 -3.49
N ASP A 121 11.48 6.58 -3.88
CA ASP A 121 12.32 7.37 -2.99
C ASP A 121 12.71 8.70 -3.66
N GLU A 122 13.74 9.38 -3.17
CA GLU A 122 14.26 10.65 -3.71
C GLU A 122 14.68 10.55 -5.20
N ASN A 123 15.02 9.35 -5.68
CA ASN A 123 15.36 9.10 -7.08
C ASN A 123 14.12 8.80 -7.94
N GLY A 124 12.92 8.91 -7.38
CA GLY A 124 11.65 8.66 -8.04
C GLY A 124 11.23 7.20 -8.01
N PHE A 125 10.28 6.86 -8.88
CA PHE A 125 9.66 5.54 -8.97
C PHE A 125 10.50 4.59 -9.85
N GLN A 126 10.91 3.47 -9.26
CA GLN A 126 11.86 2.52 -9.85
C GLN A 126 11.21 1.13 -9.95
N PRO A 127 10.37 0.88 -10.98
CA PRO A 127 9.64 -0.37 -11.11
C PRO A 127 10.50 -1.47 -11.72
N GLN A 128 10.23 -2.70 -11.31
CA GLN A 128 10.88 -3.92 -11.77
C GLN A 128 9.80 -4.98 -11.99
N GLY A 129 9.84 -5.63 -13.16
CA GLY A 129 8.92 -6.70 -13.51
C GLY A 129 9.37 -7.36 -14.81
N ALA A 130 9.05 -8.63 -15.00
CA ALA A 130 9.49 -9.41 -16.18
C ALA A 130 9.02 -8.81 -17.53
N HIS A 131 7.98 -7.97 -17.49
CA HIS A 131 7.37 -7.31 -18.65
C HIS A 131 7.79 -5.84 -18.79
N ILE A 132 8.67 -5.34 -17.92
CA ILE A 132 9.16 -3.97 -17.94
C ILE A 132 10.53 -3.96 -18.64
N PRO A 133 10.73 -3.13 -19.68
CA PRO A 133 12.04 -2.96 -20.32
C PRO A 133 13.11 -2.50 -19.32
N GLN A 134 14.34 -2.97 -19.52
CA GLN A 134 15.51 -2.54 -18.74
C GLN A 134 16.37 -1.53 -19.51
#